data_AF-A0A166DWL4-F1
#
_entry.id   AF-A0A166DWL4-F1
#
_cell.length_a   1.000
_cell.length_b   1.000
_cell.length_c   1.000
_cell.angle_alpha   90.00
_cell.angle_beta   90.00
_cell.angle_gamma   90.00
#
_symmetry.space_group_name_H-M   'P 1'
#
loop_
_entity.id
_entity.type
_entity.pdbx_description
1 polymer ?
#
loop_
_entity_poly.entity_id
_entity_poly.type
_entity_poly.pdbx_seq_one_letter_code
_entity_poly.pdbx_strand_id
1 'polypeptide(L)'
;MTIQGKLNKVYKNKIYKNDITSIGVYGSHNAIYKNTISQAQNGIDINGNKNILTKNKILNCVNGIVYQERSTIFKNNVFKGNKKNIWYNPVVYPE
;
A
#
# COMPACT_ATOMS: atom_id res chain seq x y z
N MET A 1 -10.20 0.48 -3.50
CA MET A 1 -9.96 1.48 -4.57
C MET A 1 -8.78 1.01 -5.40
N THR A 2 -8.88 1.08 -6.73
CA THR A 2 -7.81 0.66 -7.64
C THR A 2 -7.33 1.85 -8.46
N ILE A 3 -6.02 2.04 -8.54
CA ILE A 3 -5.35 3.11 -9.29
C ILE A 3 -4.42 2.46 -10.31
N GLN A 4 -4.49 2.92 -11.56
CA GLN A 4 -3.65 2.43 -12.65
C GLN A 4 -2.86 3.57 -13.29
N GLY A 5 -1.65 3.27 -13.75
CA GLY A 5 -0.81 4.20 -14.50
C GLY A 5 0.25 4.91 -13.66
N LYS A 6 0.64 6.11 -14.10
CA LYS A 6 1.81 6.83 -13.57
C LYS A 6 1.43 8.17 -12.97
N LEU A 7 2.25 8.65 -12.02
CA LEU A 7 2.16 10.00 -11.45
C LEU A 7 0.82 10.31 -10.75
N ASN A 8 0.07 9.30 -10.33
CA ASN A 8 -1.18 9.49 -9.58
C ASN A 8 -0.90 9.90 -8.13
N LYS A 9 -1.86 10.61 -7.53
CA LYS A 9 -1.82 11.02 -6.13
C LYS A 9 -3.05 10.50 -5.39
N VAL A 10 -2.83 9.70 -4.35
CA VAL A 10 -3.90 9.18 -3.48
C VAL A 10 -3.65 9.67 -2.06
N TYR A 11 -4.51 10.55 -1.54
CA TYR A 11 -4.21 11.22 -0.29
C TYR A 11 -5.40 11.59 0.57
N LYS A 12 -5.16 11.65 1.89
CA LYS A 12 -6.13 12.06 2.92
C LYS A 12 -7.43 11.26 2.95
N ASN A 13 -7.44 10.02 2.43
CA ASN A 13 -8.60 9.14 2.53
C ASN A 13 -8.67 8.47 3.91
N LYS A 14 -9.89 8.18 4.37
CA LYS A 14 -10.16 7.31 5.52
C LYS A 14 -10.91 6.08 5.00
N ILE A 15 -10.34 4.90 5.18
CA ILE A 15 -10.93 3.64 4.73
C ILE A 15 -11.02 2.71 5.93
N TYR A 16 -12.22 2.21 6.23
CA TYR A 16 -12.51 1.35 7.36
C TYR A 16 -13.16 0.06 6.87
N LYS A 17 -12.73 -1.07 7.42
CA LYS A 17 -13.30 -2.41 7.23
C LYS A 17 -13.42 -2.81 5.76
N ASN A 18 -12.34 -3.41 5.24
CA ASN A 18 -12.30 -3.90 3.87
C ASN A 18 -11.80 -5.34 3.84
N ASP A 19 -12.64 -6.25 3.34
CA ASP A 19 -12.37 -7.68 3.36
C ASP A 19 -11.25 -8.09 2.38
N ILE A 20 -10.78 -7.17 1.54
CA ILE A 20 -9.71 -7.38 0.55
C ILE A 20 -8.67 -6.24 0.68
N THR A 21 -8.38 -5.52 -0.41
CA THR A 21 -7.38 -4.46 -0.48
C THR A 21 -8.04 -3.10 -0.42
N SER A 22 -7.60 -2.23 0.51
CA SER A 22 -8.13 -0.87 0.60
C SER A 22 -7.65 0.03 -0.54
N ILE A 23 -6.34 0.10 -0.79
CA ILE A 23 -5.74 0.85 -1.89
C ILE A 23 -4.85 -0.09 -2.71
N GLY A 24 -5.24 -0.40 -3.95
CA GLY A 24 -4.41 -1.11 -4.91
C GLY A 24 -3.82 -0.13 -5.94
N VAL A 25 -2.51 -0.19 -6.17
CA VAL A 25 -1.82 0.64 -7.15
C VAL A 25 -1.09 -0.24 -8.14
N TYR A 26 -1.40 -0.08 -9.42
CA TYR A 26 -0.77 -0.77 -10.54
C TYR A 26 -0.09 0.27 -11.45
N GLY A 27 1.22 0.41 -11.31
CA GLY A 27 2.02 1.34 -12.12
C GLY A 27 3.13 2.01 -11.33
N SER A 28 3.63 3.13 -11.84
CA SER A 28 4.91 3.69 -11.37
C SER A 28 4.90 5.17 -11.04
N HIS A 29 5.81 5.58 -10.15
CA HIS A 29 5.95 6.98 -9.71
C HIS A 29 4.67 7.56 -9.09
N ASN A 30 3.82 6.73 -8.48
CA ASN A 30 2.62 7.19 -7.79
C ASN A 30 2.97 7.63 -6.36
N ALA A 31 2.22 8.60 -5.84
CA ALA A 31 2.37 9.11 -4.48
C ALA A 31 1.12 8.81 -3.65
N ILE A 32 1.29 8.02 -2.59
CA ILE A 32 0.23 7.61 -1.68
C ILE A 32 0.55 8.15 -0.29
N TYR A 33 -0.21 9.13 0.19
CA TYR A 33 0.18 9.84 1.40
C TYR A 33 -0.96 10.33 2.30
N LYS A 34 -0.69 10.34 3.62
CA LYS A 34 -1.65 10.81 4.63
C LYS A 34 -3.00 10.06 4.62
N ASN A 35 -3.05 8.84 4.10
CA ASN A 35 -4.25 8.01 4.19
C ASN A 35 -4.32 7.33 5.56
N THR A 36 -5.53 7.11 6.06
CA THR A 36 -5.80 6.31 7.26
C THR A 36 -6.60 5.08 6.84
N ILE A 37 -6.05 3.90 7.10
CA ILE A 37 -6.63 2.62 6.71
C ILE A 37 -6.72 1.76 7.96
N SER A 38 -7.88 1.14 8.20
CA SER A 38 -8.02 0.22 9.31
C SER A 38 -8.92 -0.98 9.03
N GLN A 39 -8.58 -2.11 9.69
CA GLN A 39 -9.32 -3.37 9.61
C GLN A 39 -9.47 -3.91 8.18
N ALA A 40 -8.36 -3.96 7.44
CA ALA A 40 -8.34 -4.53 6.09
C ALA A 40 -7.55 -5.83 6.02
N GLN A 41 -7.83 -6.69 5.03
CA GLN A 41 -6.94 -7.80 4.69
C GLN A 41 -5.57 -7.22 4.25
N ASN A 42 -5.57 -6.38 3.21
CA ASN A 42 -4.39 -5.60 2.80
C ASN A 42 -4.70 -4.10 2.89
N GLY A 43 -3.87 -3.35 3.63
CA GLY A 43 -4.00 -1.90 3.71
C GLY A 43 -3.70 -1.25 2.37
N ILE A 44 -2.47 -1.38 1.89
CA ILE A 44 -2.04 -0.89 0.58
C ILE A 44 -1.33 -2.02 -0.17
N ASP A 45 -1.72 -2.27 -1.41
CA ASP A 45 -1.07 -3.22 -2.32
C ASP A 45 -0.45 -2.44 -3.49
N ILE A 46 0.86 -2.59 -3.68
CA ILE A 46 1.65 -1.88 -4.70
C ILE A 46 2.25 -2.89 -5.67
N ASN A 47 1.73 -2.88 -6.88
CA ASN A 47 2.33 -3.54 -8.04
C ASN A 47 2.91 -2.47 -8.98
N GLY A 48 4.24 -2.46 -9.12
CA GLY A 48 4.97 -1.52 -9.97
C GLY A 48 6.03 -0.72 -9.22
N ASN A 49 6.87 -0.02 -9.98
CA ASN A 49 8.15 0.49 -9.52
C ASN A 49 8.13 1.98 -9.13
N LYS A 50 9.11 2.39 -8.30
CA LYS A 50 9.38 3.79 -7.93
C LYS A 50 8.18 4.54 -7.33
N ASN A 51 7.28 3.83 -6.65
CA ASN A 51 6.16 4.44 -5.93
C ASN A 51 6.64 5.00 -4.57
N ILE A 52 5.94 6.01 -4.04
CA ILE A 52 6.27 6.64 -2.76
C ILE A 52 5.05 6.58 -1.84
N LEU A 53 5.22 5.89 -0.71
CA LEU A 53 4.20 5.77 0.32
C LEU A 53 4.70 6.51 1.56
N THR A 54 4.04 7.61 1.93
CA THR A 54 4.49 8.43 3.05
C THR A 54 3.39 8.93 3.97
N LYS A 55 3.66 8.95 5.28
CA LYS A 55 2.73 9.48 6.30
C LYS A 55 1.36 8.79 6.31
N ASN A 56 1.25 7.55 5.83
CA ASN A 56 0.02 6.77 5.94
C ASN A 56 -0.08 6.14 7.34
N LYS A 57 -1.30 6.04 7.86
CA LYS A 57 -1.61 5.33 9.12
C LYS A 57 -2.34 4.05 8.74
N ILE A 58 -1.74 2.90 9.00
CA ILE A 58 -2.31 1.60 8.63
C ILE A 58 -2.43 0.75 9.89
N LEU A 59 -3.67 0.49 10.30
CA LEU A 59 -3.99 0.01 11.64
C LEU A 59 -4.80 -1.29 11.58
N ASN A 60 -4.50 -2.26 12.43
CA ASN A 60 -5.29 -3.49 12.60
C ASN A 60 -5.60 -4.23 11.29
N CYS A 61 -4.69 -4.19 10.31
CA CYS A 61 -4.83 -4.93 9.05
C CYS A 61 -4.12 -6.29 9.14
N VAL A 62 -4.47 -7.26 8.29
CA VAL A 62 -3.63 -8.47 8.19
C VAL A 62 -2.25 -8.08 7.65
N ASN A 63 -2.21 -7.47 6.47
CA ASN A 63 -1.00 -6.88 5.91
C ASN A 63 -1.15 -5.37 5.78
N GLY A 64 -0.16 -4.61 6.27
CA GLY A 64 -0.15 -3.15 6.19
C GLY A 64 0.11 -2.68 4.76
N ILE A 65 1.33 -2.89 4.27
CA ILE A 65 1.71 -2.63 2.88
C ILE A 65 2.23 -3.93 2.27
N VAL A 66 1.66 -4.33 1.13
CA VAL A 66 2.18 -5.39 0.25
C VAL A 66 2.83 -4.71 -0.95
N TYR A 67 4.04 -5.14 -1.32
CA TYR A 67 4.75 -4.55 -2.45
C TYR A 67 5.58 -5.60 -3.20
N GLN A 68 5.67 -5.43 -4.52
CA GLN A 68 6.33 -6.38 -5.41
C GLN A 68 7.73 -5.91 -5.87
N GLU A 69 7.95 -4.59 -5.87
CA GLU A 69 9.15 -3.98 -6.44
C GLU A 69 9.98 -3.23 -5.38
N ARG A 70 11.26 -3.58 -5.25
CA ARG A 70 12.17 -3.01 -4.23
C ARG A 70 12.45 -1.51 -4.39
N SER A 71 12.11 -0.93 -5.54
CA SER A 71 12.26 0.50 -5.82
C SER A 71 11.19 1.38 -5.16
N THR A 72 10.21 0.79 -4.48
CA THR A 72 9.18 1.54 -3.74
C THR A 72 9.74 2.10 -2.43
N ILE A 73 9.46 3.38 -2.16
CA ILE A 73 9.94 4.09 -0.97
C ILE A 73 8.83 4.16 0.07
N PHE A 74 9.14 3.74 1.30
CA PHE A 74 8.26 3.88 2.47
C PHE A 74 8.88 4.87 3.45
N LYS A 75 8.22 6.00 3.73
CA LYS A 75 8.75 7.03 4.64
C LYS A 75 7.71 7.53 5.63
N ASN A 76 8.02 7.47 6.93
CA ASN A 76 7.18 8.02 8.01
C ASN A 76 5.76 7.44 8.03
N ASN A 77 5.57 6.20 7.61
CA ASN A 77 4.28 5.51 7.77
C ASN A 77 4.15 5.00 9.21
N VAL A 78 2.94 5.07 9.76
CA VAL A 78 2.63 4.59 11.10
C VAL A 78 1.86 3.29 10.98
N PHE A 79 2.36 2.26 11.66
CA PHE A 79 1.73 0.95 11.70
C PHE A 79 1.41 0.58 13.13
N LYS A 80 0.21 0.03 13.38
CA LYS A 80 -0.18 -0.44 14.71
C LYS A 80 -1.16 -1.59 14.59
N GLY A 81 -0.91 -2.69 15.30
CA GLY A 81 -1.83 -3.84 15.36
C GLY A 81 -1.97 -4.61 14.05
N ASN A 82 -1.15 -4.35 13.03
CA ASN A 82 -1.17 -5.18 11.83
C ASN A 82 -0.46 -6.52 12.10
N LYS A 83 -0.90 -7.62 11.48
CA LYS A 83 -0.18 -8.90 11.58
C LYS A 83 1.20 -8.80 10.90
N LYS A 84 1.28 -8.10 9.76
CA LYS A 84 2.54 -7.76 9.09
C LYS A 84 2.52 -6.33 8.59
N ASN A 85 3.47 -5.49 9.02
CA ASN A 85 3.47 -4.07 8.65
C ASN A 85 3.83 -3.85 7.18
N ILE A 86 4.91 -4.49 6.72
CA ILE A 86 5.41 -4.38 5.35
C ILE A 86 5.73 -5.80 4.87
N TRP A 87 5.21 -6.18 3.71
CA TRP A 87 5.41 -7.49 3.10
C TRP A 87 5.91 -7.35 1.66
N TYR A 88 7.15 -7.76 1.44
CA TYR A 88 7.68 -7.97 0.10
C TYR A 88 7.12 -9.28 -0.46
N ASN A 89 6.38 -9.19 -1.56
CA ASN A 89 5.77 -10.32 -2.26
C ASN A 89 6.03 -10.18 -3.77
N PRO A 90 7.25 -10.47 -4.24
CA PRO A 90 7.62 -10.30 -5.64
C PRO A 90 6.77 -11.20 -6.54
N VAL A 91 6.51 -10.73 -7.76
CA VAL A 91 5.98 -11.60 -8.81
C VAL A 91 7.09 -12.58 -9.20
N VAL A 92 6.85 -13.87 -9.01
CA VAL A 92 7.71 -14.92 -9.54
C VAL A 92 7.16 -15.27 -10.92
N TYR A 93 7.90 -14.90 -11.97
CA TYR A 93 7.62 -15.45 -13.29
C TYR A 93 8.21 -16.86 -13.34
N PRO A 94 7.44 -17.90 -13.68
CA PRO A 94 8.03 -19.20 -14.01
C PRO A 94 8.99 -19.01 -15.18
N GLU A 95 10.17 -19.65 -15.08
CA GLU A 95 11.19 -19.70 -16.14
C GLU A 95 10.66 -20.38 -17.41
#